data_AF-A0A819ETV6-F1
#
_entry.id   AF-A0A819ETV6-F1
#
_cell.length_a   1.000
_cell.length_b   1.000
_cell.length_c   1.000
_cell.angle_alpha   90.00
_cell.angle_beta   90.00
_cell.angle_gamma   90.00
#
_symmetry.space_group_name_H-M   'P 1'
#
loop_
_entity.id
_entity.type
_entity.pdbx_description
1 polymer ?
#
loop_
_entity_poly.entity_id
_entity_poly.type
_entity_poly.pdbx_seq_one_letter_code
_entity_poly.pdbx_strand_id
1 'polypeptide(L)'
;MVYHRQIHHKSTNAAWIDEGESPTTIVRPSKFEPKTLFCIFFKSNGPVLIHDVDEDKTIDHNYYIENCLKPVVKKIWKQRKSAGTKGIKLLHDNVGPHRHSDVINYLTEEGINIMPHPPYSPDLAHCDYWLNGYIKCNLSDQPNEKSLARAVSKFIFLNFIASNRTIIIYFSLLNNTYIRYVGSSTFGIWGMIDASECVPTYNSSYDDIRGFMTNDYFKKNLNLEPANSFVSPALHESTPDDLWKLFENLPPSSLVIFIDSEYHLQKALVDKLQQKKHRIVWIKLLSTESLEPNSNVQMIDLSKCITSSDMTLRYCLAETILKLSLNTISTGAHILKGKVYQNIMIDVRVSNIKLFHRAIDIIKLLTGVDRQTAEKCLIQSIHQTNDELNNQTIEQHIKAVAKNHDHIVPIALLMCLSNCSYTQAKLQIDKCPRIRDICMGTNRLST
;
A
#
# COMPACT_ATOMS: atom_id res chain seq x y z
N MET A 1 6.51 -20.63 -0.66
CA MET A 1 6.37 -22.09 -0.49
C MET A 1 4.92 -22.48 -0.70
N VAL A 2 4.65 -23.45 -1.57
CA VAL A 2 3.30 -23.85 -2.02
C VAL A 2 3.13 -25.35 -1.80
N TYR A 3 1.98 -25.75 -1.28
CA TYR A 3 1.63 -27.15 -1.06
C TYR A 3 1.20 -27.82 -2.37
N HIS A 4 1.45 -29.12 -2.48
CA HIS A 4 0.99 -29.90 -3.64
C HIS A 4 -0.52 -30.15 -3.62
N ARG A 5 -1.18 -29.98 -2.47
CA ARG A 5 -2.64 -30.09 -2.31
C ARG A 5 -3.23 -28.82 -1.73
N GLN A 6 -4.52 -28.60 -1.96
CA GLN A 6 -5.27 -27.54 -1.30
C GLN A 6 -5.38 -27.81 0.19
N ILE A 7 -4.98 -26.82 0.98
CA ILE A 7 -5.12 -26.86 2.43
C ILE A 7 -6.22 -25.90 2.82
N HIS A 8 -7.27 -26.44 3.43
CA HIS A 8 -8.34 -25.66 4.02
C HIS A 8 -7.80 -24.76 5.15
N HIS A 9 -8.20 -23.49 5.15
CA HIS A 9 -7.81 -22.54 6.18
C HIS A 9 -8.54 -22.84 7.51
N LYS A 10 -8.01 -22.36 8.63
CA LYS A 10 -8.74 -22.44 9.92
C LYS A 10 -10.12 -21.77 9.84
N SER A 11 -10.26 -20.71 9.05
CA SER A 11 -11.51 -19.97 8.84
C SER A 11 -12.54 -20.74 8.01
N THR A 12 -12.14 -21.64 7.11
CA THR A 12 -13.09 -22.51 6.38
C THR A 12 -13.72 -23.57 7.28
N ASN A 13 -13.20 -23.74 8.50
CA ASN A 13 -13.74 -24.62 9.53
C ASN A 13 -14.54 -23.86 10.59
N ALA A 14 -14.74 -22.55 10.41
CA ALA A 14 -15.60 -21.78 11.30
C ALA A 14 -17.05 -22.19 11.05
N ALA A 15 -17.68 -22.79 12.04
CA ALA A 15 -19.09 -23.15 12.04
C ALA A 15 -19.77 -22.44 13.20
N TRP A 16 -20.98 -21.94 12.96
CA TRP A 16 -21.89 -21.57 14.03
C TRP A 16 -22.37 -22.88 14.68
N ILE A 17 -22.26 -22.97 16.01
CA ILE A 17 -22.69 -24.13 16.79
C ILE A 17 -23.65 -23.66 17.88
N ASP A 18 -24.62 -24.51 18.22
CA ASP A 18 -25.58 -24.21 19.28
C ASP A 18 -24.97 -24.43 20.68
N GLU A 19 -25.61 -23.87 21.71
CA GLU A 19 -25.14 -23.96 23.09
C GLU A 19 -25.12 -25.43 23.57
N GLY A 20 -23.93 -25.93 23.86
CA GLY A 20 -23.70 -27.32 24.28
C GLY A 20 -23.19 -28.25 23.17
N GLU A 21 -23.15 -27.80 21.92
CA GLU A 21 -22.53 -28.55 20.83
C GLU A 21 -21.02 -28.33 20.75
N SER A 22 -20.30 -29.30 20.20
CA SER A 22 -18.86 -29.20 19.95
C SER A 22 -18.61 -28.98 18.45
N PRO A 23 -17.65 -28.13 18.06
CA PRO A 23 -17.31 -27.94 16.66
C PRO A 23 -16.90 -29.26 16.00
N THR A 24 -17.26 -29.44 14.72
CA THR A 24 -16.76 -30.58 13.92
C THR A 24 -15.24 -30.66 13.97
N THR A 25 -14.73 -31.81 14.41
CA THR A 25 -13.28 -32.05 14.50
C THR A 25 -12.77 -32.49 13.13
N ILE A 26 -11.93 -31.66 12.52
CA ILE A 26 -11.26 -32.00 11.26
C ILE A 26 -9.84 -32.48 11.58
N VAL A 27 -9.45 -33.58 10.94
CA VAL A 27 -8.11 -34.15 11.06
C VAL A 27 -7.08 -33.09 10.67
N ARG A 28 -6.15 -32.76 11.58
CA ARG A 28 -5.03 -31.88 11.25
C ARG A 28 -4.20 -32.53 10.13
N PRO A 29 -3.86 -31.79 9.06
CA PRO A 29 -2.99 -32.31 8.02
C PRO A 29 -1.69 -32.85 8.63
N SER A 30 -1.14 -33.89 8.01
CA SER A 30 0.14 -34.45 8.45
C SER A 30 1.24 -33.38 8.38
N LYS A 31 2.17 -33.39 9.33
CA LYS A 31 3.29 -32.44 9.40
C LYS A 31 4.21 -32.51 8.16
N PHE A 32 4.07 -33.55 7.33
CA PHE A 32 4.94 -33.93 6.22
C PHE A 32 4.30 -33.74 4.84
N GLU A 33 3.28 -32.89 4.72
CA GLU A 33 2.68 -32.62 3.42
C GLU A 33 3.71 -31.98 2.46
N PRO A 34 3.89 -32.52 1.24
CA PRO A 34 4.94 -32.08 0.33
C PRO A 34 4.70 -30.64 -0.12
N LYS A 35 5.80 -29.89 -0.14
CA LYS A 35 5.84 -28.46 -0.43
C LYS A 35 6.99 -28.16 -1.37
N THR A 36 6.75 -27.31 -2.35
CA THR A 36 7.81 -26.76 -3.19
C THR A 36 8.04 -25.29 -2.84
N LEU A 37 9.31 -24.92 -2.68
CA LEU A 37 9.71 -23.53 -2.51
C LEU A 37 9.91 -22.90 -3.89
N PHE A 38 9.47 -21.65 -4.04
CA PHE A 38 9.58 -20.93 -5.31
C PHE A 38 10.31 -19.61 -5.07
N CYS A 39 11.26 -19.29 -5.94
CA CYS A 39 11.84 -17.96 -6.11
C CYS A 39 11.17 -17.29 -7.30
N ILE A 40 10.43 -16.22 -7.05
CA ILE A 40 9.61 -15.55 -8.06
C ILE A 40 10.10 -14.11 -8.18
N PHE A 41 10.68 -13.78 -9.33
CA PHE A 41 11.07 -12.42 -9.69
C PHE A 41 10.14 -11.90 -10.75
N PHE A 42 9.74 -10.66 -10.59
CA PHE A 42 8.79 -10.04 -11.49
C PHE A 42 8.97 -8.53 -11.54
N LYS A 43 8.37 -7.94 -12.57
CA LYS A 43 8.31 -6.51 -12.79
C LYS A 43 6.86 -6.12 -13.06
N SER A 44 6.63 -4.83 -13.18
CA SER A 44 5.30 -4.25 -13.37
C SER A 44 4.48 -4.77 -14.54
N ASN A 45 5.13 -5.29 -15.58
CA ASN A 45 4.47 -5.84 -16.76
C ASN A 45 4.55 -7.36 -16.85
N GLY A 46 4.95 -8.07 -15.78
CA GLY A 46 4.91 -9.53 -15.74
C GLY A 46 6.04 -10.19 -14.96
N PRO A 47 5.97 -11.52 -14.80
CA PRO A 47 7.06 -12.31 -14.24
C PRO A 47 8.32 -12.24 -15.10
N VAL A 48 9.48 -12.20 -14.45
CA VAL A 48 10.81 -12.32 -15.05
C VAL A 48 11.32 -13.75 -14.87
N LEU A 49 11.32 -14.24 -13.64
CA LEU A 49 11.73 -15.60 -13.29
C LEU A 49 10.72 -16.23 -12.34
N ILE A 50 10.41 -17.49 -12.59
CA ILE A 50 9.70 -18.38 -11.66
C ILE A 50 10.62 -19.59 -11.60
N HIS A 51 11.23 -19.80 -10.45
CA HIS A 51 12.21 -20.85 -10.20
C HIS A 51 11.71 -21.70 -9.05
N ASP A 52 11.38 -22.96 -9.31
CA ASP A 52 11.20 -23.98 -8.28
C ASP A 52 12.57 -24.38 -7.72
N VAL A 53 12.68 -24.31 -6.41
CA VAL A 53 13.91 -24.69 -5.70
C VAL A 53 13.92 -26.21 -5.60
N ASP A 54 15.03 -26.82 -6.02
CA ASP A 54 15.19 -28.26 -6.02
C ASP A 54 14.96 -28.85 -4.62
N GLU A 55 14.42 -30.08 -4.56
CA GLU A 55 14.22 -30.81 -3.30
C GLU A 55 15.49 -30.81 -2.44
N ASP A 56 15.30 -30.61 -1.14
CA ASP A 56 16.34 -30.56 -0.11
C ASP A 56 17.44 -29.48 -0.29
N LYS A 57 17.25 -28.51 -1.20
CA LYS A 57 18.14 -27.35 -1.30
C LYS A 57 17.69 -26.20 -0.41
N THR A 58 18.66 -25.61 0.29
CA THR A 58 18.50 -24.35 1.01
C THR A 58 18.94 -23.21 0.10
N ILE A 59 18.18 -22.11 0.09
CA ILE A 59 18.60 -20.88 -0.60
C ILE A 59 19.65 -20.19 0.27
N ASP A 60 20.93 -20.47 0.03
CA ASP A 60 22.03 -19.67 0.53
C ASP A 60 22.38 -18.53 -0.46
N HIS A 61 23.40 -17.73 -0.13
CA HIS A 61 23.82 -16.62 -0.99
C HIS A 61 24.30 -17.10 -2.37
N ASN A 62 24.99 -18.24 -2.45
CA ASN A 62 25.49 -18.80 -3.71
C ASN A 62 24.34 -19.31 -4.58
N TYR A 63 23.41 -20.07 -4.01
CA TYR A 63 22.21 -20.54 -4.72
C TYR A 63 21.41 -19.35 -5.23
N TYR A 64 21.26 -18.30 -4.43
CA TYR A 64 20.55 -17.08 -4.82
C TYR A 64 21.24 -16.35 -5.99
N ILE A 65 22.56 -16.28 -6.03
CA ILE A 65 23.27 -15.69 -7.17
C ILE A 65 23.11 -16.56 -8.43
N GLU A 66 23.45 -17.84 -8.33
CA GLU A 66 23.56 -18.73 -9.49
C GLU A 66 22.21 -19.12 -10.11
N ASN A 67 21.24 -19.48 -9.26
CA ASN A 67 19.97 -20.05 -9.73
C ASN A 67 18.85 -19.02 -9.80
N CYS A 68 19.00 -17.87 -9.12
CA CYS A 68 17.98 -16.84 -9.08
C CYS A 68 18.42 -15.56 -9.81
N LEU A 69 19.47 -14.89 -9.36
CA LEU A 69 19.85 -13.57 -9.89
C LEU A 69 20.46 -13.63 -11.30
N LYS A 70 21.39 -14.55 -11.58
CA LYS A 70 21.98 -14.70 -12.92
C LYS A 70 20.93 -14.97 -14.01
N PRO A 71 19.95 -15.89 -13.81
CA PRO A 71 18.88 -16.08 -14.77
C PRO A 71 17.98 -14.84 -14.95
N VAL A 72 17.72 -14.09 -13.86
CA VAL A 72 16.97 -12.82 -13.92
C VAL A 72 17.72 -11.79 -14.78
N VAL A 73 18.99 -11.56 -14.50
CA VAL A 73 19.87 -10.66 -15.25
C VAL A 73 19.89 -11.05 -16.74
N LYS A 74 20.12 -12.33 -17.04
CA LYS A 74 20.13 -12.84 -18.42
C LYS A 74 18.80 -12.57 -19.14
N LYS A 75 17.65 -12.77 -18.48
CA LYS A 75 16.33 -12.47 -19.06
C LYS A 75 16.11 -10.98 -19.27
N ILE A 76 16.58 -10.14 -18.34
CA ILE A 76 16.52 -8.68 -18.47
C ILE A 76 17.34 -8.22 -19.68
N TRP A 77 18.56 -8.70 -19.84
CA TRP A 77 19.42 -8.36 -20.98
C TRP A 77 18.79 -8.76 -22.31
N LYS A 78 18.12 -9.92 -22.37
CA LYS A 78 17.34 -10.32 -23.56
C LYS A 78 16.21 -9.34 -23.89
N GLN A 79 15.56 -8.77 -22.87
CA GLN A 79 14.45 -7.83 -23.02
C GLN A 79 14.90 -6.38 -23.23
N ARG A 80 16.07 -5.99 -22.72
CA ARG A 80 16.61 -4.62 -22.72
C ARG A 80 18.02 -4.61 -23.32
N LYS A 81 18.16 -4.95 -24.61
CA LYS A 81 19.47 -5.12 -25.26
C LYS A 81 20.41 -3.91 -25.10
N SER A 82 19.89 -2.69 -25.15
CA SER A 82 20.69 -1.45 -25.13
C SER A 82 21.00 -0.93 -23.71
N ALA A 83 20.09 -1.16 -22.76
CA ALA A 83 20.19 -0.61 -21.41
C ALA A 83 20.57 -1.66 -20.35
N GLY A 84 20.48 -2.95 -20.69
CA GLY A 84 20.71 -4.06 -19.80
C GLY A 84 19.94 -3.93 -18.49
N THR A 85 20.69 -4.06 -17.40
CA THR A 85 20.27 -3.92 -16.00
C THR A 85 20.35 -2.49 -15.47
N LYS A 86 20.88 -1.53 -16.24
CA LYS A 86 21.09 -0.15 -15.79
C LYS A 86 19.77 0.50 -15.34
N GLY A 87 19.80 1.05 -14.13
CA GLY A 87 18.68 1.76 -13.52
C GLY A 87 17.57 0.84 -13.01
N ILE A 88 17.74 -0.49 -13.04
CA ILE A 88 16.84 -1.41 -12.37
C ILE A 88 16.96 -1.22 -10.87
N LYS A 89 15.81 -1.22 -10.21
CA LYS A 89 15.72 -1.22 -8.76
C LYS A 89 15.17 -2.56 -8.31
N LEU A 90 15.90 -3.25 -7.44
CA LEU A 90 15.50 -4.55 -6.88
C LEU A 90 14.99 -4.35 -5.46
N LEU A 91 13.76 -4.80 -5.19
CA LEU A 91 13.24 -4.96 -3.85
C LEU A 91 13.21 -6.45 -3.51
N HIS A 92 13.88 -6.81 -2.43
CA HIS A 92 13.86 -8.14 -1.81
C HIS A 92 13.89 -7.96 -0.29
N ASP A 93 13.53 -9.00 0.46
CA ASP A 93 13.53 -8.96 1.92
C ASP A 93 14.95 -8.89 2.51
N ASN A 94 15.04 -8.70 3.83
CA ASN A 94 16.29 -8.61 4.57
C ASN A 94 16.81 -9.95 5.11
N VAL A 95 16.46 -11.08 4.49
CA VAL A 95 16.89 -12.41 4.95
C VAL A 95 18.39 -12.63 4.67
N GLY A 96 19.05 -13.46 5.48
CA GLY A 96 20.50 -13.68 5.49
C GLY A 96 21.19 -13.75 4.12
N PRO A 97 20.70 -14.58 3.17
CA PRO A 97 21.27 -14.67 1.82
C PRO A 97 21.26 -13.35 1.06
N HIS A 98 20.19 -12.56 1.16
CA HIS A 98 20.03 -11.31 0.41
C HIS A 98 20.95 -10.19 0.89
N ARG A 99 21.35 -10.24 2.16
CA ARG A 99 22.24 -9.24 2.79
C ARG A 99 23.70 -9.65 2.73
N HIS A 100 24.00 -10.83 2.20
CA HIS A 100 25.37 -11.31 2.07
C HIS A 100 26.19 -10.38 1.17
N SER A 101 27.45 -10.13 1.53
CA SER A 101 28.33 -9.23 0.77
C SER A 101 28.41 -9.61 -0.70
N ASP A 102 28.47 -10.91 -1.00
CA ASP A 102 28.61 -11.40 -2.38
C ASP A 102 27.39 -11.10 -3.23
N VAL A 103 26.19 -11.13 -2.62
CA VAL A 103 24.95 -10.75 -3.31
C VAL A 103 24.92 -9.26 -3.57
N ILE A 104 25.31 -8.44 -2.59
CA ILE A 104 25.39 -6.98 -2.74
C ILE A 104 26.41 -6.61 -3.81
N ASN A 105 27.58 -7.25 -3.80
CA ASN A 105 28.64 -7.04 -4.78
C ASN A 105 28.18 -7.42 -6.19
N TYR A 106 27.62 -8.62 -6.36
CA TYR A 106 27.07 -9.07 -7.65
C TYR A 106 26.01 -8.10 -8.20
N LEU A 107 25.06 -7.67 -7.36
CA LEU A 107 24.02 -6.73 -7.79
C LEU A 107 24.60 -5.36 -8.17
N THR A 108 25.63 -4.91 -7.46
CA THR A 108 26.34 -3.65 -7.74
C THR A 108 27.13 -3.73 -9.04
N GLU A 109 27.83 -4.83 -9.29
CA GLU A 109 28.55 -5.11 -10.54
C GLU A 109 27.59 -5.14 -11.74
N GLU A 110 26.42 -5.75 -11.56
CA GLU A 110 25.35 -5.74 -12.56
C GLU A 110 24.61 -4.40 -12.65
N GLY A 111 24.99 -3.37 -11.89
CA GLY A 111 24.36 -2.03 -11.95
C GLY A 111 22.89 -2.01 -11.50
N ILE A 112 22.49 -2.94 -10.64
CA ILE A 112 21.16 -3.04 -10.05
C ILE A 112 21.15 -2.32 -8.69
N ASN A 113 20.26 -1.35 -8.54
CA ASN A 113 20.11 -0.60 -7.30
C ASN A 113 19.22 -1.37 -6.31
N ILE A 114 19.78 -1.75 -5.16
CA ILE A 114 19.00 -2.38 -4.08
C ILE A 114 18.13 -1.32 -3.41
N MET A 115 16.84 -1.62 -3.29
CA MET A 115 15.90 -0.78 -2.56
C MET A 115 15.92 -1.14 -1.07
N PRO A 116 15.98 -0.15 -0.17
CA PRO A 116 16.01 -0.44 1.26
C PRO A 116 14.69 -1.08 1.70
N HIS A 117 14.76 -2.34 2.10
CA HIS A 117 13.68 -3.00 2.83
C HIS A 117 13.84 -2.61 4.32
N PRO A 118 12.86 -1.98 4.98
CA PRO A 118 12.94 -1.72 6.41
C PRO A 118 12.87 -3.03 7.20
N PRO A 119 13.56 -3.11 8.35
CA PRO A 119 13.43 -4.22 9.29
C PRO A 119 11.98 -4.41 9.75
N TYR A 120 11.55 -5.65 9.96
CA TYR A 120 10.23 -6.00 10.52
C TYR A 120 9.01 -5.32 9.88
N SER A 121 9.06 -5.09 8.56
CA SER A 121 7.91 -4.66 7.76
C SER A 121 7.52 -5.78 6.80
N PRO A 122 6.90 -6.88 7.26
CA PRO A 122 6.33 -7.90 6.38
C PRO A 122 5.34 -7.30 5.37
N ASP A 123 4.84 -6.08 5.63
CA ASP A 123 3.87 -5.33 4.84
C ASP A 123 4.41 -4.73 3.52
N LEU A 124 5.72 -4.82 3.25
CA LEU A 124 6.32 -4.26 2.02
C LEU A 124 6.48 -5.27 0.89
N ALA A 125 6.52 -6.56 1.22
CA ALA A 125 6.39 -7.61 0.22
C ALA A 125 4.89 -7.83 -0.03
N HIS A 126 4.28 -7.00 -0.89
CA HIS A 126 2.89 -7.19 -1.36
C HIS A 126 2.62 -8.64 -1.83
N CYS A 127 3.66 -9.32 -2.31
CA CYS A 127 3.66 -10.73 -2.69
C CYS A 127 3.40 -11.69 -1.52
N ASP A 128 3.85 -11.39 -0.30
CA ASP A 128 3.61 -12.26 0.84
C ASP A 128 2.17 -12.20 1.33
N TYR A 129 1.54 -11.02 1.27
CA TYR A 129 0.15 -10.83 1.65
C TYR A 129 -0.85 -11.33 0.60
N TRP A 130 -0.62 -10.98 -0.68
CA TRP A 130 -1.55 -11.31 -1.75
C TRP A 130 -1.11 -12.54 -2.55
N LEU A 131 0.09 -12.54 -3.14
CA LEU A 131 0.48 -13.57 -4.13
C LEU A 131 0.51 -14.96 -3.50
N ASN A 132 1.08 -15.11 -2.30
CA ASN A 132 1.14 -16.41 -1.63
C ASN A 132 -0.25 -16.96 -1.26
N GLY A 133 -1.15 -16.12 -0.74
CA GLY A 133 -2.52 -16.52 -0.44
C GLY A 133 -3.32 -16.80 -1.72
N TYR A 134 -3.19 -15.94 -2.72
CA TYR A 134 -3.90 -16.03 -3.98
C TYR A 134 -3.51 -17.26 -4.79
N ILE A 135 -2.21 -17.61 -4.83
CA ILE A 135 -1.76 -18.88 -5.41
C ILE A 135 -2.37 -20.06 -4.66
N LYS A 136 -2.35 -20.06 -3.33
CA LYS A 136 -2.88 -21.15 -2.51
C LYS A 136 -4.39 -21.37 -2.70
N CYS A 137 -5.18 -20.29 -2.81
CA CYS A 137 -6.63 -20.40 -2.96
C CYS A 137 -7.07 -20.82 -4.37
N ASN A 138 -6.26 -20.58 -5.40
CA ASN A 138 -6.67 -20.78 -6.79
C ASN A 138 -5.99 -21.95 -7.50
N LEU A 139 -4.99 -22.58 -6.90
CA LEU A 139 -4.42 -23.82 -7.42
C LEU A 139 -5.22 -25.02 -6.92
N SER A 140 -5.57 -25.91 -7.84
CA SER A 140 -6.08 -27.25 -7.50
C SER A 140 -4.93 -28.17 -7.09
N ASP A 141 -5.27 -29.34 -6.55
CA ASP A 141 -4.30 -30.39 -6.25
C ASP A 141 -3.42 -30.72 -7.46
N GLN A 142 -2.13 -30.90 -7.17
CA GLN A 142 -1.08 -31.19 -8.14
C GLN A 142 -0.43 -32.53 -7.80
N PRO A 143 -0.25 -33.42 -8.78
CA PRO A 143 0.25 -34.77 -8.53
C PRO A 143 1.75 -34.83 -8.22
N ASN A 144 2.51 -33.81 -8.61
CA ASN A 144 3.96 -33.74 -8.41
C ASN A 144 4.49 -32.30 -8.55
N GLU A 145 5.75 -32.11 -8.18
CA GLU A 145 6.46 -30.82 -8.23
C GLU A 145 6.45 -30.20 -9.63
N LYS A 146 6.72 -30.97 -10.68
CA LYS A 146 6.72 -30.45 -12.06
C LYS A 146 5.34 -29.93 -12.48
N SER A 147 4.28 -30.63 -12.09
CA SER A 147 2.90 -30.19 -12.32
C SER A 147 2.61 -28.91 -11.54
N LEU A 148 3.04 -28.85 -10.28
CA LEU A 148 2.90 -27.68 -9.44
C LEU A 148 3.65 -26.46 -10.02
N ALA A 149 4.90 -26.62 -10.42
CA ALA A 149 5.69 -25.57 -11.05
C ALA A 149 5.04 -25.05 -12.35
N ARG A 150 4.48 -25.96 -13.16
CA ARG A 150 3.74 -25.60 -14.37
C ARG A 150 2.44 -24.85 -14.05
N ALA A 151 1.69 -25.30 -13.04
CA ALA A 151 0.44 -24.69 -12.62
C ALA A 151 0.68 -23.29 -12.03
N VAL A 152 1.63 -23.14 -11.11
CA VAL A 152 2.09 -21.86 -10.56
C VAL A 152 2.54 -20.94 -11.68
N SER A 153 3.38 -21.42 -12.61
CA SER A 153 3.85 -20.62 -13.74
C SER A 153 2.69 -20.14 -14.61
N LYS A 154 1.81 -21.04 -15.06
CA LYS A 154 0.63 -20.68 -15.86
C LYS A 154 -0.26 -19.68 -15.14
N PHE A 155 -0.52 -19.91 -13.86
CA PHE A 155 -1.34 -19.05 -13.02
C PHE A 155 -0.76 -17.65 -12.90
N ILE A 156 0.53 -17.55 -12.57
CA ILE A 156 1.24 -16.27 -12.48
C ILE A 156 1.22 -15.60 -13.85
N PHE A 157 1.65 -16.24 -14.93
CA PHE A 157 1.66 -15.63 -16.26
C PHE A 157 0.29 -15.10 -16.72
N LEU A 158 -0.80 -15.80 -16.43
CA LEU A 158 -2.15 -15.38 -16.82
C LEU A 158 -2.70 -14.24 -15.95
N ASN A 159 -2.42 -14.24 -14.65
CA ASN A 159 -3.03 -13.33 -13.69
C ASN A 159 -2.12 -12.15 -13.26
N PHE A 160 -0.82 -12.18 -13.58
CA PHE A 160 0.14 -11.17 -13.10
C PHE A 160 -0.13 -9.76 -13.60
N ILE A 161 -0.72 -9.65 -14.81
CA ILE A 161 -0.87 -8.39 -15.55
C ILE A 161 -1.90 -7.48 -14.87
N ALA A 162 -2.87 -8.04 -14.13
CA ALA A 162 -3.90 -7.27 -13.43
C ALA A 162 -3.41 -6.71 -12.08
N SER A 163 -2.62 -7.48 -11.33
CA SER A 163 -2.35 -7.17 -9.90
C SER A 163 -1.08 -6.36 -9.62
N ASN A 164 -0.12 -6.29 -10.56
CA ASN A 164 1.22 -5.72 -10.29
C ASN A 164 1.46 -4.30 -10.77
N ARG A 165 0.52 -3.68 -11.48
CA ARG A 165 0.69 -2.27 -11.86
C ARG A 165 0.52 -1.32 -10.66
N THR A 166 -0.15 -1.78 -9.59
CA THR A 166 -0.18 -1.19 -8.25
C THR A 166 1.23 -1.08 -7.63
N ILE A 167 2.18 -1.95 -8.01
CA ILE A 167 3.56 -1.92 -7.51
C ILE A 167 4.38 -0.76 -8.13
N ILE A 168 4.07 -0.27 -9.34
CA ILE A 168 4.72 0.97 -9.84
C ILE A 168 4.21 2.19 -9.07
N ILE A 169 2.90 2.23 -8.78
CA ILE A 169 2.33 3.27 -7.92
C ILE A 169 3.03 3.22 -6.55
N TYR A 170 3.19 2.03 -5.97
CA TYR A 170 3.96 1.76 -4.75
C TYR A 170 5.39 2.33 -4.79
N PHE A 171 6.13 2.23 -5.91
CA PHE A 171 7.47 2.82 -6.06
C PHE A 171 7.50 4.33 -6.34
N SER A 172 6.33 4.95 -6.57
CA SER A 172 6.19 6.41 -6.69
C SER A 172 6.27 7.15 -5.37
N LEU A 173 5.99 6.46 -4.27
CA LEU A 173 5.65 7.04 -2.98
C LEU A 173 6.89 7.28 -2.10
N LEU A 174 8.08 6.95 -2.62
CA LEU A 174 9.35 6.98 -1.89
C LEU A 174 9.97 8.37 -1.76
N ASN A 175 9.40 9.38 -2.42
CA ASN A 175 9.76 10.79 -2.23
C ASN A 175 8.48 11.53 -1.82
N ASN A 176 8.58 12.70 -1.19
CA ASN A 176 7.43 13.56 -0.82
C ASN A 176 6.56 13.92 -2.05
N THR A 177 5.71 12.99 -2.48
CA THR A 177 4.94 13.08 -3.72
C THR A 177 3.47 13.22 -3.41
N TYR A 178 2.84 14.18 -4.07
CA TYR A 178 1.41 14.37 -4.06
C TYR A 178 0.75 13.37 -5.01
N ILE A 179 -0.41 12.83 -4.61
CA ILE A 179 -1.25 11.98 -5.43
C ILE A 179 -2.51 12.74 -5.83
N ARG A 180 -2.85 12.72 -7.11
CA ARG A 180 -4.06 13.34 -7.65
C ARG A 180 -4.88 12.27 -8.35
N TYR A 181 -6.02 11.90 -7.78
CA TYR A 181 -7.01 11.06 -8.44
C TYR A 181 -7.89 11.93 -9.31
N VAL A 182 -8.02 11.61 -10.60
CA VAL A 182 -8.87 12.31 -11.55
C VAL A 182 -9.82 11.28 -12.14
N GLY A 183 -11.11 11.33 -11.77
CA GLY A 183 -12.09 10.35 -12.24
C GLY A 183 -13.33 11.00 -12.84
N SER A 184 -14.06 10.26 -13.66
CA SER A 184 -15.38 10.65 -14.15
C SER A 184 -16.48 10.00 -13.31
N SER A 185 -17.63 10.66 -13.18
CA SER A 185 -18.86 10.07 -12.60
C SER A 185 -18.62 9.47 -11.20
N THR A 186 -19.20 8.30 -10.90
CA THR A 186 -19.07 7.65 -9.59
C THR A 186 -17.63 7.23 -9.27
N PHE A 187 -16.78 6.99 -10.27
CA PHE A 187 -15.38 6.63 -10.05
C PHE A 187 -14.55 7.79 -9.50
N GLY A 188 -14.86 9.03 -9.87
CA GLY A 188 -14.26 10.23 -9.26
C GLY A 188 -14.58 10.34 -7.76
N ILE A 189 -15.81 9.99 -7.38
CA ILE A 189 -16.26 9.96 -5.98
C ILE A 189 -15.43 8.95 -5.16
N TRP A 190 -15.16 7.77 -5.71
CA TRP A 190 -14.31 6.78 -5.04
C TRP A 190 -12.87 7.28 -4.81
N GLY A 191 -12.31 8.02 -5.76
CA GLY A 191 -11.03 8.72 -5.58
C GLY A 191 -11.08 9.72 -4.42
N MET A 192 -12.14 10.51 -4.32
CA MET A 192 -12.34 11.47 -3.23
C MET A 192 -12.52 10.81 -1.87
N ILE A 193 -13.30 9.72 -1.81
CA ILE A 193 -13.51 8.95 -0.58
C ILE A 193 -12.18 8.42 -0.04
N ASP A 194 -11.38 7.75 -0.87
CA ASP A 194 -10.06 7.24 -0.46
C ASP A 194 -9.12 8.37 0.00
N ALA A 195 -9.07 9.49 -0.72
CA ALA A 195 -8.28 10.66 -0.34
C ALA A 195 -8.69 11.23 1.03
N SER A 196 -10.00 11.32 1.29
CA SER A 196 -10.55 11.87 2.54
C SER A 196 -10.22 11.03 3.77
N GLU A 197 -10.15 9.71 3.63
CA GLU A 197 -9.82 8.76 4.70
C GLU A 197 -8.34 8.80 5.08
N CYS A 198 -7.46 9.32 4.22
CA CYS A 198 -6.03 9.39 4.51
C CYS A 198 -5.70 10.38 5.66
N VAL A 199 -6.45 11.49 5.75
CA VAL A 199 -6.22 12.54 6.75
C VAL A 199 -6.41 12.03 8.18
N PRO A 200 -7.55 11.42 8.55
CA PRO A 200 -7.73 10.88 9.90
C PRO A 200 -6.88 9.64 10.16
N THR A 201 -6.67 8.79 9.15
CA THR A 201 -6.02 7.47 9.30
C THR A 201 -4.50 7.57 9.43
N TYR A 202 -3.88 8.45 8.66
CA TYR A 202 -2.43 8.57 8.58
C TYR A 202 -1.93 9.95 8.96
N ASN A 203 -2.76 10.82 9.56
CA ASN A 203 -2.39 12.20 9.87
C ASN A 203 -1.72 12.88 8.65
N SER A 204 -2.27 12.65 7.46
CA SER A 204 -1.75 13.20 6.21
C SER A 204 -2.23 14.63 6.02
N SER A 205 -1.49 15.42 5.24
CA SER A 205 -2.00 16.71 4.78
C SER A 205 -3.18 16.50 3.84
N TYR A 206 -4.11 17.45 3.80
CA TYR A 206 -5.17 17.47 2.79
C TYR A 206 -4.62 17.58 1.36
N ASP A 207 -3.37 18.03 1.19
CA ASP A 207 -2.73 18.11 -0.12
C ASP A 207 -2.10 16.79 -0.56
N ASP A 208 -1.68 15.92 0.37
CA ASP A 208 -0.91 14.70 0.10
C ASP A 208 -1.59 13.80 -0.93
N ILE A 209 -2.90 13.60 -0.78
CA ILE A 209 -3.75 12.85 -1.69
C ILE A 209 -5.04 13.64 -1.89
N ARG A 210 -5.40 13.94 -3.14
CA ARG A 210 -6.65 14.64 -3.48
C ARG A 210 -7.39 13.96 -4.63
N GLY A 211 -8.70 13.89 -4.51
CA GLY A 211 -9.59 13.45 -5.59
C GLY A 211 -10.23 14.62 -6.32
N PHE A 212 -10.34 14.49 -7.63
CA PHE A 212 -10.95 15.43 -8.57
C PHE A 212 -11.91 14.67 -9.48
N MET A 213 -12.95 15.36 -9.92
CA MET A 213 -13.94 14.81 -10.82
C MET A 213 -14.03 15.61 -12.11
N THR A 214 -14.07 14.92 -13.25
CA THR A 214 -14.14 15.51 -14.59
C THR A 214 -15.48 15.18 -15.25
N ASN A 215 -16.57 15.81 -14.80
CA ASN A 215 -17.87 15.95 -15.50
C ASN A 215 -18.96 16.54 -14.58
N ASP A 216 -20.10 16.91 -15.17
CA ASP A 216 -21.27 17.53 -14.50
C ASP A 216 -22.12 16.54 -13.67
N TYR A 217 -21.58 15.39 -13.25
CA TYR A 217 -22.37 14.32 -12.61
C TYR A 217 -23.17 14.82 -11.38
N PHE A 218 -22.56 15.68 -10.55
CA PHE A 218 -23.24 16.29 -9.39
C PHE A 218 -24.38 17.24 -9.80
N LYS A 219 -24.18 18.07 -10.84
CA LYS A 219 -25.24 18.97 -11.32
C LYS A 219 -26.40 18.21 -11.91
N LYS A 220 -26.13 17.13 -12.66
CA LYS A 220 -27.18 16.37 -13.37
C LYS A 220 -27.99 15.46 -12.44
N ASN A 221 -27.38 14.88 -11.42
CA ASN A 221 -28.02 13.81 -10.63
C ASN A 221 -28.36 14.19 -9.19
N LEU A 222 -27.74 15.22 -8.61
CA LEU A 222 -27.89 15.52 -7.18
C LEU A 222 -28.50 16.91 -6.89
N ASN A 223 -28.78 17.75 -7.91
CA ASN A 223 -29.32 19.10 -7.75
C ASN A 223 -28.61 19.91 -6.64
N LEU A 224 -27.31 19.67 -6.44
CA LEU A 224 -26.54 20.35 -5.41
C LEU A 224 -26.12 21.71 -5.96
N GLU A 225 -26.74 22.77 -5.42
CA GLU A 225 -26.33 24.15 -5.67
C GLU A 225 -24.90 24.39 -5.15
N PRO A 226 -24.04 25.13 -5.89
CA PRO A 226 -22.65 25.38 -5.52
C PRO A 226 -22.45 26.03 -4.14
N ALA A 227 -23.44 26.78 -3.65
CA ALA A 227 -23.28 27.67 -2.50
C ALA A 227 -23.36 26.98 -1.13
N ASN A 228 -23.90 25.76 -1.02
CA ASN A 228 -24.21 25.12 0.28
C ASN A 228 -23.47 23.80 0.54
N SER A 229 -22.42 23.50 -0.24
CA SER A 229 -21.72 22.23 -0.11
C SER A 229 -20.50 22.39 0.82
N PHE A 230 -20.34 21.49 1.79
CA PHE A 230 -19.15 21.33 2.67
C PHE A 230 -17.90 20.86 1.88
N VAL A 231 -17.83 21.26 0.63
CA VAL A 231 -17.13 20.67 -0.48
C VAL A 231 -16.33 21.86 -1.01
N SER A 232 -15.03 21.87 -0.72
CA SER A 232 -14.08 22.90 -1.15
C SER A 232 -14.33 23.37 -2.59
N PRO A 233 -14.07 24.64 -2.97
CA PRO A 233 -14.14 25.12 -4.36
C PRO A 233 -13.38 24.25 -5.38
N ALA A 234 -12.45 23.40 -4.92
CA ALA A 234 -11.75 22.38 -5.71
C ALA A 234 -12.60 21.18 -6.16
N LEU A 235 -13.87 21.10 -5.77
CA LEU A 235 -14.79 20.00 -6.09
C LEU A 235 -15.82 20.35 -7.16
N HIS A 236 -15.79 21.58 -7.67
CA HIS A 236 -16.58 21.96 -8.84
C HIS A 236 -15.84 21.58 -10.12
N GLU A 237 -16.60 21.04 -11.08
CA GLU A 237 -16.27 20.82 -12.49
C GLU A 237 -14.92 21.39 -12.88
N SER A 238 -13.89 20.56 -12.81
CA SER A 238 -12.59 21.02 -13.26
C SER A 238 -12.46 20.60 -14.71
N THR A 239 -12.57 21.58 -15.61
CA THR A 239 -12.12 21.38 -16.99
C THR A 239 -10.65 20.95 -16.98
N PRO A 240 -10.13 20.31 -18.03
CA PRO A 240 -8.69 20.02 -18.13
C PRO A 240 -7.80 21.24 -17.85
N ASP A 241 -8.27 22.45 -18.18
CA ASP A 241 -7.57 23.71 -17.89
C ASP A 241 -7.67 24.16 -16.42
N ASP A 242 -8.80 23.92 -15.75
CA ASP A 242 -8.92 24.21 -14.32
C ASP A 242 -8.11 23.22 -13.48
N LEU A 243 -8.10 21.94 -13.85
CA LEU A 243 -7.20 20.95 -13.26
C LEU A 243 -5.74 21.35 -13.46
N TRP A 244 -5.40 21.87 -14.63
CA TRP A 244 -4.03 22.32 -14.89
C TRP A 244 -3.60 23.45 -13.94
N LYS A 245 -4.44 24.45 -13.68
CA LYS A 245 -4.13 25.52 -12.68
C LYS A 245 -3.85 24.94 -11.30
N LEU A 246 -4.53 23.86 -10.92
CA LEU A 246 -4.30 23.17 -9.64
C LEU A 246 -3.06 22.30 -9.65
N PHE A 247 -2.58 21.89 -10.83
CA PHE A 247 -1.49 20.92 -11.01
C PHE A 247 -0.17 21.57 -11.46
N GLU A 248 -0.17 22.80 -11.97
CA GLU A 248 1.01 23.45 -12.56
C GLU A 248 2.19 23.63 -11.59
N ASN A 249 1.86 23.73 -10.30
CA ASN A 249 2.81 23.89 -9.19
C ASN A 249 3.15 22.57 -8.49
N LEU A 250 2.68 21.43 -9.00
CA LEU A 250 3.04 20.13 -8.44
C LEU A 250 4.52 19.83 -8.68
N PRO A 251 5.21 19.22 -7.70
CA PRO A 251 6.56 18.70 -7.92
C PRO A 251 6.59 17.69 -9.08
N PRO A 252 7.67 17.64 -9.88
CA PRO A 252 7.80 16.71 -11.02
C PRO A 252 7.64 15.23 -10.66
N SER A 253 7.91 14.84 -9.40
CA SER A 253 7.72 13.47 -8.93
C SER A 253 6.28 13.11 -8.55
N SER A 254 5.35 14.06 -8.60
CA SER A 254 3.94 13.84 -8.27
C SER A 254 3.28 12.82 -9.21
N LEU A 255 2.29 12.11 -8.67
CA LEU A 255 1.56 11.05 -9.35
C LEU A 255 0.14 11.51 -9.65
N VAL A 256 -0.25 11.44 -10.92
CA VAL A 256 -1.63 11.68 -11.35
C VAL A 256 -2.23 10.35 -11.82
N ILE A 257 -3.34 9.95 -11.22
CA ILE A 257 -4.06 8.70 -11.52
C ILE A 257 -5.40 9.07 -12.13
N PHE A 258 -5.55 8.77 -13.41
CA PHE A 258 -6.84 8.86 -14.10
C PHE A 258 -7.65 7.59 -13.84
N ILE A 259 -8.91 7.73 -13.45
CA ILE A 259 -9.79 6.62 -13.07
C ILE A 259 -10.96 6.57 -14.03
N ASP A 260 -10.98 5.54 -14.86
CA ASP A 260 -11.98 5.24 -15.89
C ASP A 260 -12.44 6.47 -16.70
N SER A 261 -11.53 7.44 -16.84
CA SER A 261 -11.77 8.68 -17.56
C SER A 261 -11.55 8.46 -19.05
N GLU A 262 -12.22 9.28 -19.86
CA GLU A 262 -12.03 9.28 -21.30
C GLU A 262 -10.75 10.06 -21.68
N TYR A 263 -9.77 9.36 -22.22
CA TYR A 263 -8.44 9.83 -22.58
C TYR A 263 -8.51 11.02 -23.52
N HIS A 264 -9.37 10.96 -24.54
CA HIS A 264 -9.50 12.04 -25.51
C HIS A 264 -9.97 13.35 -24.85
N LEU A 265 -10.84 13.29 -23.84
CA LEU A 265 -11.28 14.46 -23.07
C LEU A 265 -10.17 15.03 -22.18
N GLN A 266 -9.22 14.19 -21.76
CA GLN A 266 -8.12 14.57 -20.87
C GLN A 266 -6.79 14.79 -21.59
N LYS A 267 -6.73 14.60 -22.91
CA LYS A 267 -5.48 14.62 -23.70
C LYS A 267 -4.66 15.90 -23.47
N ALA A 268 -5.31 17.06 -23.49
CA ALA A 268 -4.65 18.33 -23.24
C ALA A 268 -3.97 18.41 -21.85
N LEU A 269 -4.62 17.86 -20.82
CA LEU A 269 -4.04 17.78 -19.48
C LEU A 269 -2.89 16.77 -19.42
N VAL A 270 -3.08 15.60 -20.03
CA VAL A 270 -2.04 14.55 -20.12
C VAL A 270 -0.78 15.08 -20.79
N ASP A 271 -0.90 15.81 -21.90
CA ASP A 271 0.23 16.36 -22.63
C ASP A 271 1.02 17.38 -21.76
N LYS A 272 0.31 18.28 -21.06
CA LYS A 272 0.94 19.22 -20.11
C LYS A 272 1.65 18.49 -18.96
N LEU A 273 1.02 17.44 -18.42
CA LEU A 273 1.61 16.62 -17.35
C LEU A 273 2.86 15.87 -17.80
N GLN A 274 2.86 15.34 -19.03
CA GLN A 274 4.01 14.66 -19.62
C GLN A 274 5.17 15.64 -19.85
N GLN A 275 4.91 16.87 -20.31
CA GLN A 275 5.93 17.91 -20.47
C GLN A 275 6.63 18.24 -19.14
N LYS A 276 5.88 18.29 -18.03
CA LYS A 276 6.43 18.47 -16.67
C LYS A 276 7.06 17.20 -16.07
N LYS A 277 7.08 16.09 -16.82
CA LYS A 277 7.62 14.79 -16.41
C LYS A 277 6.92 14.19 -15.18
N HIS A 278 5.65 14.51 -14.98
CA HIS A 278 4.85 13.84 -13.95
C HIS A 278 4.69 12.36 -14.28
N ARG A 279 4.47 11.57 -13.23
CA ARG A 279 4.09 10.16 -13.40
C ARG A 279 2.59 10.09 -13.60
N ILE A 280 2.18 9.41 -14.66
CA ILE A 280 0.77 9.33 -15.04
C ILE A 280 0.37 7.86 -15.09
N VAL A 281 -0.70 7.53 -14.37
CA VAL A 281 -1.28 6.20 -14.34
C VAL A 281 -2.74 6.28 -14.78
N TRP A 282 -3.21 5.26 -15.50
CA TRP A 282 -4.58 5.15 -15.96
C TRP A 282 -5.20 3.87 -15.43
N ILE A 283 -6.21 3.94 -14.56
CA ILE A 283 -6.98 2.78 -14.11
C ILE A 283 -8.20 2.64 -15.01
N LYS A 284 -8.23 1.58 -15.81
CA LYS A 284 -9.32 1.21 -16.71
C LYS A 284 -10.21 0.18 -16.02
N LEU A 285 -11.52 0.44 -15.99
CA LEU A 285 -12.55 -0.41 -15.37
C LEU A 285 -13.61 -0.80 -16.41
N LEU A 286 -14.49 0.13 -16.78
CA LEU A 286 -15.59 -0.12 -17.70
C LEU A 286 -15.40 0.55 -19.06
N SER A 287 -14.51 1.54 -19.15
CA SER A 287 -14.26 2.23 -20.43
C SER A 287 -13.77 1.26 -21.50
N THR A 288 -14.15 1.50 -22.75
CA THR A 288 -13.68 0.72 -23.91
C THR A 288 -12.35 1.23 -24.47
N GLU A 289 -11.82 2.32 -23.93
CA GLU A 289 -10.70 3.03 -24.51
C GLU A 289 -9.37 2.26 -24.47
N SER A 290 -8.54 2.53 -25.47
CA SER A 290 -7.15 2.11 -25.56
C SER A 290 -6.26 3.35 -25.53
N LEU A 291 -5.25 3.37 -24.67
CA LEU A 291 -4.23 4.43 -24.67
C LEU A 291 -3.51 4.49 -26.02
N GLU A 292 -3.13 5.70 -26.44
CA GLU A 292 -2.29 5.90 -27.63
C GLU A 292 -0.91 5.22 -27.44
N PRO A 293 -0.42 4.48 -28.44
CA PRO A 293 0.93 3.90 -28.42
C PRO A 293 1.96 5.04 -28.39
N ASN A 294 2.88 5.00 -27.41
CA ASN A 294 3.97 5.97 -27.12
C ASN A 294 3.69 7.03 -26.04
N SER A 295 2.57 6.98 -25.33
CA SER A 295 2.39 7.81 -24.13
C SER A 295 3.26 7.30 -22.96
N ASN A 296 3.88 8.20 -22.17
CA ASN A 296 4.57 7.84 -20.91
C ASN A 296 3.55 7.53 -19.78
N VAL A 297 2.38 7.02 -20.16
CA VAL A 297 1.23 6.75 -19.30
C VAL A 297 1.21 5.25 -19.03
N GLN A 298 1.18 4.89 -17.75
CA GLN A 298 1.04 3.51 -17.36
C GLN A 298 -0.44 3.15 -17.18
N MET A 299 -0.97 2.30 -18.05
CA MET A 299 -2.31 1.74 -17.82
C MET A 299 -2.30 0.73 -16.68
N ILE A 300 -3.45 0.51 -16.03
CA ILE A 300 -3.85 -0.58 -15.14
C ILE A 300 -5.21 -1.03 -15.63
N ASP A 301 -5.26 -2.22 -16.24
CA ASP A 301 -6.49 -2.71 -16.84
C ASP A 301 -7.13 -3.70 -15.88
N LEU A 302 -8.14 -3.22 -15.16
CA LEU A 302 -8.93 -3.99 -14.21
C LEU A 302 -10.26 -4.46 -14.82
N SER A 303 -10.53 -4.13 -16.08
CA SER A 303 -11.77 -4.51 -16.78
C SER A 303 -11.96 -6.03 -16.82
N LYS A 304 -10.86 -6.78 -16.91
CA LYS A 304 -10.86 -8.26 -16.92
C LYS A 304 -11.33 -8.88 -15.61
N CYS A 305 -11.29 -8.15 -14.50
CA CYS A 305 -11.77 -8.61 -13.21
C CYS A 305 -13.29 -8.46 -13.06
N ILE A 306 -13.95 -7.77 -14.00
CA ILE A 306 -15.39 -7.49 -13.98
C ILE A 306 -16.08 -8.52 -14.89
N THR A 307 -16.47 -9.66 -14.32
CA THR A 307 -16.92 -10.84 -15.08
C THR A 307 -18.43 -10.92 -15.30
N SER A 308 -19.22 -10.04 -14.70
CA SER A 308 -20.69 -10.06 -14.83
C SER A 308 -21.13 -9.52 -16.19
N SER A 309 -22.20 -10.09 -16.76
CA SER A 309 -22.91 -9.52 -17.91
C SER A 309 -23.99 -8.51 -17.51
N ASP A 310 -24.50 -8.60 -16.28
CA ASP A 310 -25.50 -7.67 -15.75
C ASP A 310 -24.88 -6.29 -15.48
N MET A 311 -25.48 -5.24 -16.05
CA MET A 311 -24.91 -3.90 -16.02
C MET A 311 -24.78 -3.33 -14.61
N THR A 312 -25.79 -3.51 -13.75
CA THR A 312 -25.74 -3.02 -12.37
C THR A 312 -24.63 -3.69 -11.59
N LEU A 313 -24.57 -5.03 -11.64
CA LEU A 313 -23.51 -5.80 -11.01
C LEU A 313 -22.13 -5.46 -11.55
N ARG A 314 -22.00 -5.14 -12.85
CA ARG A 314 -20.72 -4.68 -13.42
C ARG A 314 -20.24 -3.39 -12.78
N TYR A 315 -21.12 -2.39 -12.58
CA TYR A 315 -20.76 -1.16 -11.89
C TYR A 315 -20.39 -1.41 -10.42
N CYS A 316 -21.17 -2.21 -9.68
CA CYS A 316 -20.85 -2.55 -8.30
C CYS A 316 -19.49 -3.26 -8.17
N LEU A 317 -19.18 -4.19 -9.07
CA LEU A 317 -17.88 -4.86 -9.12
C LEU A 317 -16.75 -3.89 -9.47
N ALA A 318 -16.95 -3.03 -10.47
CA ALA A 318 -15.98 -2.01 -10.86
C ALA A 318 -15.63 -1.09 -9.69
N GLU A 319 -16.64 -0.57 -9.00
CA GLU A 319 -16.48 0.30 -7.83
C GLU A 319 -15.82 -0.42 -6.66
N THR A 320 -16.16 -1.69 -6.42
CA THR A 320 -15.52 -2.51 -5.37
C THR A 320 -14.04 -2.73 -5.69
N ILE A 321 -13.72 -3.12 -6.91
CA ILE A 321 -12.34 -3.33 -7.38
C ILE A 321 -11.54 -2.02 -7.31
N LEU A 322 -12.16 -0.90 -7.69
CA LEU A 322 -11.56 0.42 -7.60
C LEU A 322 -11.26 0.77 -6.15
N LYS A 323 -12.23 0.63 -5.24
CA LYS A 323 -12.04 0.89 -3.81
C LYS A 323 -10.86 0.11 -3.25
N LEU A 324 -10.80 -1.19 -3.52
CA LEU A 324 -9.69 -2.05 -3.09
C LEU A 324 -8.36 -1.57 -3.67
N SER A 325 -8.34 -1.17 -4.94
CA SER A 325 -7.13 -0.67 -5.62
C SER A 325 -6.66 0.65 -5.00
N LEU A 326 -7.55 1.61 -4.79
CA LEU A 326 -7.23 2.91 -4.17
C LEU A 326 -6.78 2.75 -2.72
N ASN A 327 -7.49 1.96 -1.91
CA ASN A 327 -7.09 1.67 -0.54
C ASN A 327 -5.71 0.99 -0.48
N THR A 328 -5.40 0.12 -1.44
CA THR A 328 -4.07 -0.50 -1.55
C THR A 328 -3.00 0.54 -1.85
N ILE A 329 -3.27 1.45 -2.80
CA ILE A 329 -2.37 2.53 -3.19
C ILE A 329 -2.10 3.48 -2.02
N SER A 330 -3.16 4.01 -1.40
CA SER A 330 -3.07 4.99 -0.32
C SER A 330 -2.47 4.38 0.95
N THR A 331 -2.84 3.15 1.31
CA THR A 331 -2.26 2.46 2.46
C THR A 331 -0.79 2.12 2.24
N GLY A 332 -0.45 1.57 1.06
CA GLY A 332 0.94 1.29 0.68
C GLY A 332 1.83 2.54 0.73
N ALA A 333 1.29 3.70 0.30
CA ALA A 333 1.97 5.00 0.41
C ALA A 333 2.40 5.32 1.84
N HIS A 334 1.46 5.20 2.76
CA HIS A 334 1.66 5.62 4.14
C HIS A 334 2.48 4.59 4.94
N ILE A 335 2.38 3.30 4.60
CA ILE A 335 3.31 2.27 5.08
C ILE A 335 4.75 2.66 4.68
N LEU A 336 4.98 3.07 3.44
CA LEU A 336 6.33 3.46 2.97
C LEU A 336 6.86 4.72 3.66
N LYS A 337 5.99 5.71 3.91
CA LYS A 337 6.29 6.90 4.74
C LYS A 337 6.58 6.55 6.22
N GLY A 338 6.36 5.30 6.63
CA GLY A 338 6.62 4.85 8.00
C GLY A 338 5.54 5.27 8.99
N LYS A 339 4.33 5.55 8.53
CA LYS A 339 3.17 5.89 9.37
C LYS A 339 2.41 4.69 9.91
N VAL A 340 2.86 3.49 9.55
CA VAL A 340 2.31 2.21 9.97
C VAL A 340 3.44 1.36 10.55
N TYR A 341 3.18 0.73 11.69
CA TYR A 341 4.06 -0.23 12.34
C TYR A 341 3.32 -1.54 12.51
N GLN A 342 3.87 -2.64 11.96
CA GLN A 342 3.14 -3.89 11.78
C GLN A 342 1.78 -3.62 11.08
N ASN A 343 0.68 -4.01 11.69
CA ASN A 343 -0.69 -3.75 11.21
C ASN A 343 -1.36 -2.52 11.88
N ILE A 344 -0.60 -1.67 12.58
CA ILE A 344 -1.14 -0.55 13.37
C ILE A 344 -0.77 0.78 12.70
N MET A 345 -1.77 1.61 12.41
CA MET A 345 -1.57 3.00 12.02
C MET A 345 -1.15 3.79 13.26
N ILE A 346 0.12 4.20 13.32
CA ILE A 346 0.71 4.82 14.51
C ILE A 346 0.67 6.35 14.49
N ASP A 347 0.44 6.95 13.33
CA ASP A 347 0.32 8.40 13.14
C ASP A 347 -1.15 8.77 12.83
N VAL A 348 -2.04 8.50 13.78
CA VAL A 348 -3.49 8.76 13.66
C VAL A 348 -3.82 10.17 14.12
N ARG A 349 -4.74 10.86 13.42
CA ARG A 349 -5.20 12.19 13.83
C ARG A 349 -6.32 12.08 14.87
N VAL A 350 -6.14 12.74 16.01
CA VAL A 350 -7.10 12.70 17.13
C VAL A 350 -8.19 13.75 16.94
N SER A 351 -9.08 13.55 15.96
CA SER A 351 -10.10 14.55 15.56
C SER A 351 -11.50 14.34 16.16
N ASN A 352 -11.74 13.20 16.82
CA ASN A 352 -13.01 12.89 17.48
C ASN A 352 -12.80 11.91 18.65
N ILE A 353 -13.86 11.67 19.43
CA ILE A 353 -13.82 10.83 20.64
C ILE A 353 -13.40 9.38 20.32
N LYS A 354 -13.89 8.82 19.20
CA LYS A 354 -13.50 7.48 18.75
C LYS A 354 -11.99 7.41 18.47
N LEU A 355 -11.43 8.41 17.79
CA LEU A 355 -10.01 8.46 17.47
C LEU A 355 -9.14 8.78 18.70
N PHE A 356 -9.66 9.51 19.68
CA PHE A 356 -9.02 9.71 20.99
C PHE A 356 -8.85 8.39 21.72
N HIS A 357 -9.92 7.59 21.85
CA HIS A 357 -9.82 6.27 22.46
C HIS A 357 -8.96 5.30 21.65
N ARG A 358 -9.05 5.34 20.31
CA ARG A 358 -8.16 4.54 19.45
C ARG A 358 -6.69 4.89 19.68
N ALA A 359 -6.35 6.16 19.84
CA ALA A 359 -4.99 6.59 20.14
C ALA A 359 -4.49 6.03 21.47
N ILE A 360 -5.33 6.07 22.52
CA ILE A 360 -5.01 5.46 23.82
C ILE A 360 -4.75 3.96 23.65
N ASP A 361 -5.63 3.25 22.93
CA ASP A 361 -5.50 1.80 22.74
C ASP A 361 -4.23 1.43 21.94
N ILE A 362 -3.86 2.25 20.95
CA ILE A 362 -2.58 2.12 20.22
C ILE A 362 -1.39 2.25 21.17
N ILE A 363 -1.37 3.30 22.00
CA ILE A 363 -0.28 3.55 22.95
C ILE A 363 -0.17 2.36 23.92
N LYS A 364 -1.27 1.96 24.56
CA LYS A 364 -1.30 0.80 25.47
C LYS A 364 -0.76 -0.47 24.81
N LEU A 365 -1.22 -0.75 23.58
CA LEU A 365 -0.84 -1.96 22.86
C LEU A 365 0.67 -2.00 22.58
N LEU A 366 1.26 -0.86 22.24
CA LEU A 366 2.66 -0.78 21.85
C LEU A 366 3.63 -0.59 23.03
N THR A 367 3.19 0.00 24.14
CA THR A 367 4.05 0.25 25.31
C THR A 367 3.80 -0.70 26.48
N GLY A 368 2.65 -1.36 26.54
CA GLY A 368 2.25 -2.23 27.66
C GLY A 368 1.80 -1.47 28.92
N VAL A 369 1.71 -0.14 28.88
CA VAL A 369 1.26 0.67 30.03
C VAL A 369 -0.25 0.57 30.26
N ASP A 370 -0.69 0.95 31.46
CA ASP A 370 -2.11 1.03 31.78
C ASP A 370 -2.81 2.17 31.01
N ARG A 371 -4.16 2.18 31.07
CA ARG A 371 -4.97 3.16 30.34
C ARG A 371 -4.76 4.60 30.83
N GLN A 372 -4.62 4.81 32.13
CA GLN A 372 -4.47 6.15 32.72
C GLN A 372 -3.13 6.76 32.31
N THR A 373 -2.06 5.96 32.33
CA THR A 373 -0.73 6.37 31.88
C THR A 373 -0.73 6.72 30.38
N ALA A 374 -1.35 5.88 29.54
CA ALA A 374 -1.47 6.15 28.11
C ALA A 374 -2.29 7.41 27.81
N GLU A 375 -3.39 7.62 28.51
CA GLU A 375 -4.23 8.81 28.41
C GLU A 375 -3.48 10.07 28.84
N LYS A 376 -2.73 10.01 29.94
CA LYS A 376 -1.87 11.10 30.41
C LYS A 376 -0.82 11.49 29.36
N CYS A 377 -0.07 10.53 28.82
CA CYS A 377 0.91 10.77 27.74
C CYS A 377 0.23 11.43 26.52
N LEU A 378 -0.96 10.97 26.14
CA LEU A 378 -1.70 11.49 25.00
C LEU A 378 -2.12 12.95 25.22
N ILE A 379 -2.70 13.27 26.38
CA ILE A 379 -3.12 14.63 26.74
C ILE A 379 -1.91 15.57 26.77
N GLN A 380 -0.81 15.16 27.40
CA GLN A 380 0.44 15.91 27.43
C GLN A 380 0.96 16.21 26.03
N SER A 381 0.92 15.22 25.13
CA SER A 381 1.28 15.43 23.73
C SER A 381 0.31 16.35 22.98
N ILE A 382 -1.00 16.30 23.26
CA ILE A 382 -1.99 17.19 22.63
C ILE A 382 -1.70 18.65 22.99
N HIS A 383 -1.38 18.91 24.26
CA HIS A 383 -1.17 20.27 24.77
C HIS A 383 0.28 20.72 24.77
N GLN A 384 1.20 19.88 24.28
CA GLN A 384 2.62 20.19 24.16
C GLN A 384 3.28 20.54 25.50
N THR A 385 2.86 19.87 26.57
CA THR A 385 3.33 20.13 27.94
C THR A 385 3.67 18.84 28.66
N ASN A 386 4.41 18.96 29.76
CA ASN A 386 4.65 17.90 30.73
C ASN A 386 3.77 18.03 31.98
N ASP A 387 2.96 19.08 32.06
CA ASP A 387 2.09 19.35 33.21
C ASP A 387 0.91 18.38 33.28
N GLU A 388 0.36 18.22 34.48
CA GLU A 388 -0.91 17.53 34.67
C GLU A 388 -2.07 18.46 34.37
N LEU A 389 -2.84 18.11 33.35
CA LEU A 389 -4.02 18.86 32.92
C LEU A 389 -5.27 18.22 33.53
N ASN A 390 -5.45 18.42 34.83
CA ASN A 390 -6.62 17.93 35.55
C ASN A 390 -7.83 18.84 35.25
N ASN A 391 -9.02 18.25 35.10
CA ASN A 391 -10.34 18.92 34.93
C ASN A 391 -10.72 19.40 33.52
N GLN A 392 -10.13 18.88 32.45
CA GLN A 392 -10.61 19.12 31.08
C GLN A 392 -11.42 17.94 30.54
N THR A 393 -12.41 18.21 29.69
CA THR A 393 -13.17 17.16 29.01
C THR A 393 -12.46 16.67 27.75
N ILE A 394 -12.81 15.46 27.28
CA ILE A 394 -12.25 14.89 26.04
C ILE A 394 -12.52 15.82 24.85
N GLU A 395 -13.68 16.50 24.78
CA GLU A 395 -13.99 17.45 23.72
C GLU A 395 -13.07 18.67 23.73
N GLN A 396 -12.66 19.14 24.91
CA GLN A 396 -11.71 20.26 25.03
C GLN A 396 -10.33 19.86 24.51
N HIS A 397 -9.89 18.64 24.82
CA HIS A 397 -8.65 18.07 24.28
C HIS A 397 -8.72 17.92 22.75
N ILE A 398 -9.80 17.39 22.20
CA ILE A 398 -9.99 17.25 20.75
C ILE A 398 -9.99 18.62 20.06
N LYS A 399 -10.62 19.65 20.66
CA LYS A 399 -10.58 21.01 20.11
C LYS A 399 -9.17 21.60 20.10
N ALA A 400 -8.31 21.24 21.04
CA ALA A 400 -6.92 21.67 21.06
C ALA A 400 -6.10 21.08 19.89
N VAL A 401 -6.44 19.87 19.42
CA VAL A 401 -5.80 19.22 18.25
C VAL A 401 -5.97 20.02 16.96
N ALA A 402 -7.04 20.80 16.83
CA ALA A 402 -7.34 21.57 15.62
C ALA A 402 -6.31 22.68 15.32
N LYS A 403 -5.41 23.02 16.25
CA LYS A 403 -4.38 24.07 16.10
C LYS A 403 -3.09 23.61 15.38
N ASN A 404 -3.19 22.70 14.41
CA ASN A 404 -2.05 22.17 13.61
C ASN A 404 -0.93 21.50 14.45
N HIS A 405 -1.28 20.48 15.21
CA HIS A 405 -0.29 19.67 15.93
C HIS A 405 -0.04 18.37 15.16
N ASP A 406 1.19 18.20 14.65
CA ASP A 406 1.61 16.99 13.94
C ASP A 406 2.18 15.94 14.90
N HIS A 407 1.93 14.66 14.61
CA HIS A 407 2.53 13.51 15.27
C HIS A 407 2.20 13.35 16.77
N ILE A 408 0.99 13.72 17.18
CA ILE A 408 0.51 13.58 18.57
C ILE A 408 0.68 12.16 19.10
N VAL A 409 0.14 11.15 18.40
CA VAL A 409 0.19 9.76 18.88
C VAL A 409 1.64 9.23 18.95
N PRO A 410 2.49 9.45 17.93
CA PRO A 410 3.90 9.09 18.02
C PRO A 410 4.69 9.77 19.14
N ILE A 411 4.43 11.05 19.41
CA ILE A 411 5.09 11.77 20.51
C ILE A 411 4.65 11.17 21.85
N ALA A 412 3.34 10.98 22.06
CA ALA A 412 2.82 10.34 23.26
C ALA A 412 3.40 8.93 23.46
N LEU A 413 3.54 8.17 22.37
CA LEU A 413 4.17 6.85 22.38
C LEU A 413 5.62 6.91 22.88
N LEU A 414 6.42 7.85 22.39
CA LEU A 414 7.81 8.07 22.83
C LEU A 414 7.90 8.48 24.29
N MET A 415 7.04 9.40 24.72
CA MET A 415 6.98 9.83 26.12
C MET A 415 6.74 8.63 27.03
N CYS A 416 5.82 7.75 26.65
CA CYS A 416 5.51 6.53 27.40
C CYS A 416 6.63 5.46 27.32
N LEU A 417 7.30 5.27 26.18
CA LEU A 417 8.38 4.26 26.03
C LEU A 417 9.70 4.68 26.69
N SER A 418 10.07 5.95 26.60
CA SER A 418 11.39 6.45 27.01
C SER A 418 11.34 7.30 28.28
N ASN A 419 10.15 7.46 28.88
CA ASN A 419 9.90 8.32 30.04
C ASN A 419 10.53 9.72 29.90
N CYS A 420 10.38 10.32 28.72
CA CYS A 420 11.03 11.57 28.32
C CYS A 420 10.04 12.75 28.27
N SER A 421 10.56 13.97 28.28
CA SER A 421 9.72 15.17 28.20
C SER A 421 9.10 15.35 26.81
N TYR A 422 8.02 16.15 26.69
CA TYR A 422 7.41 16.44 25.39
C TYR A 422 8.44 17.01 24.41
N THR A 423 9.27 17.96 24.88
CA THR A 423 10.30 18.60 24.06
C THR A 423 11.35 17.59 23.57
N GLN A 424 11.74 16.64 24.41
CA GLN A 424 12.69 15.58 24.03
C GLN A 424 12.07 14.62 23.01
N ALA A 425 10.84 14.17 23.25
CA ALA A 425 10.11 13.30 22.32
C ALA A 425 9.90 13.97 20.95
N LYS A 426 9.49 15.25 20.95
CA LYS A 426 9.30 16.03 19.72
C LYS A 426 10.60 16.16 18.93
N LEU A 427 11.71 16.46 19.60
CA LEU A 427 13.03 16.58 18.96
C LEU A 427 13.52 15.25 18.38
N GLN A 428 13.16 14.12 19.00
CA GLN A 428 13.44 12.79 18.44
C GLN A 428 12.59 12.49 17.21
N ILE A 429 11.30 12.84 17.23
CA ILE A 429 10.38 12.71 16.10
C ILE A 429 10.88 13.52 14.90
N ASP A 430 11.24 14.78 15.12
CA ASP A 430 11.66 15.68 14.04
C ASP A 430 13.00 15.25 13.41
N LYS A 431 13.84 14.52 14.16
CA LYS A 431 15.07 13.89 13.64
C LYS A 431 14.82 12.55 12.95
N CYS A 432 13.64 11.97 13.11
CA CYS A 432 13.32 10.64 12.60
C CYS A 432 12.64 10.74 11.23
N PRO A 433 13.27 10.28 10.13
CA PRO A 433 12.67 10.36 8.80
C PRO A 433 11.45 9.43 8.64
N ARG A 434 11.29 8.43 9.51
CA ARG A 434 10.22 7.44 9.48
C ARG A 434 9.72 7.16 10.89
N ILE A 435 8.48 7.53 11.16
CA ILE A 435 7.88 7.44 12.49
C ILE A 435 7.97 6.01 13.06
N ARG A 436 7.77 4.97 12.25
CA ARG A 436 7.87 3.56 12.70
C ARG A 436 9.22 3.16 13.29
N ASP A 437 10.31 3.84 12.94
CA ASP A 437 11.65 3.46 13.40
C ASP A 437 11.80 3.70 14.92
N ILE A 438 10.97 4.57 15.48
CA ILE A 438 10.82 4.80 16.92
C ILE A 438 10.37 3.54 17.67
N CYS A 439 9.37 2.84 17.13
CA CYS A 439 8.88 1.59 17.70
C CYS A 439 9.93 0.47 17.62
N MET A 440 10.88 0.56 16.69
CA MET A 440 11.95 -0.43 16.52
C MET A 440 13.20 -0.14 17.38
N GLY A 441 13.52 1.14 17.60
CA GLY A 441 14.70 1.54 18.39
C GLY A 441 14.57 1.20 19.88
N THR A 442 13.35 1.19 20.40
CA THR A 442 13.03 0.94 21.82
C THR A 442 12.96 -0.56 22.17
N ASN A 443 12.48 -1.40 21.25
CA ASN A 443 12.48 -2.87 21.43
C ASN A 443 13.87 -3.52 21.42
N ARG A 444 14.94 -2.78 21.05
CA ARG A 444 16.32 -3.25 21.20
C ARG A 444 16.90 -3.05 22.61
N LEU A 445 16.16 -2.41 23.51
CA LEU A 445 16.56 -2.21 24.91
C LEU A 445 15.92 -3.23 25.87
N SER A 446 15.06 -4.13 25.35
CA SER A 446 14.31 -5.12 26.15
C SER A 446 14.54 -6.58 25.76
N THR A 447 15.56 -6.86 24.93
CA THR A 447 16.08 -8.20 24.63
C THR A 447 17.59 -8.16 24.67
#